data_AF-A0A7C4U9C9-F1
#
_entry.id   AF-A0A7C4U9C9-F1
#
_cell.length_a   1.000
_cell.length_b   1.000
_cell.length_c   1.000
_cell.angle_alpha   90.00
_cell.angle_beta   90.00
_cell.angle_gamma   90.00
#
_symmetry.space_group_name_H-M   'P 1'
#
loop_
_entity.id
_entity.type
_entity.pdbx_description
1 polymer ?
#
loop_
_entity_poly.entity_id
_entity_poly.type
_entity_poly.pdbx_seq_one_letter_code
_entity_poly.pdbx_strand_id
1 'polypeptide(L)'
;MKFYLIVAKGKHQGLPIPIEVDLFLIGSDKVCQLRSQMEGIGPQHCALVNRGKKVFIRDLGSGESVVVNDEILPEHVEWPLHAGDHIKVGPLEFIIQFREKPLSQRDLEEWALKCLDEASSKKNMAVIDELQVAANAKTHALDAASAAAAILDRLNAQRGIVKGRLRIAREGNVTTVRINDVYLVEEAELALINKELHDNLAHPNLRVLLDFKNVRRMSSTAALMFADLSRWLRPYGSSLAVCRLRPELKQMMETLHVGDRIPIFGDKPSALMAAW
;
A
#
# COMPACT_ATOMS: atom_id res chain seq x y z
N MET A 1 5.54 -9.27 -15.52
CA MET A 1 5.14 -9.44 -14.10
C MET A 1 4.01 -10.45 -14.10
N LYS A 2 3.99 -11.40 -13.17
CA LYS A 2 2.89 -12.34 -12.96
C LYS A 2 2.12 -11.95 -11.71
N PHE A 3 0.81 -12.14 -11.73
CA PHE A 3 -0.09 -11.80 -10.66
C PHE A 3 -0.81 -13.05 -10.18
N TYR A 4 -1.02 -13.14 -8.87
CA TYR A 4 -1.62 -14.31 -8.23
C TYR A 4 -2.65 -13.87 -7.21
N LEU A 5 -3.81 -14.51 -7.21
CA LEU A 5 -4.70 -14.53 -6.05
C LEU A 5 -4.28 -15.71 -5.18
N ILE A 6 -3.88 -15.44 -3.94
CA ILE A 6 -3.66 -16.49 -2.95
C ILE A 6 -4.94 -16.62 -2.14
N VAL A 7 -5.53 -17.82 -2.10
CA VAL A 7 -6.74 -18.08 -1.31
C VAL A 7 -6.43 -17.86 0.17
N ALA A 8 -7.12 -16.89 0.78
CA ALA A 8 -6.87 -16.49 2.17
C ALA A 8 -7.68 -17.31 3.17
N LYS A 9 -8.81 -17.87 2.75
CA LYS A 9 -9.74 -18.60 3.64
C LYS A 9 -10.46 -19.73 2.91
N GLY A 10 -10.83 -20.76 3.64
CA GLY A 10 -11.60 -21.91 3.16
C GLY A 10 -10.73 -23.13 2.81
N LYS A 11 -11.35 -24.15 2.21
CA LYS A 11 -10.73 -25.46 1.95
C LYS A 11 -9.45 -25.39 1.09
N HIS A 12 -9.32 -24.35 0.28
CA HIS A 12 -8.19 -24.16 -0.63
C HIS A 12 -7.22 -23.07 -0.15
N GLN A 13 -7.27 -22.69 1.13
CA GLN A 13 -6.32 -21.72 1.70
C GLN A 13 -4.88 -22.10 1.36
N GLY A 14 -4.09 -21.13 0.89
CA GLY A 14 -2.72 -21.38 0.39
C GLY A 14 -2.60 -21.50 -1.10
N LEU A 15 -3.68 -21.83 -1.82
CA LEU A 15 -3.62 -22.06 -3.26
C LEU A 15 -3.35 -20.75 -4.02
N PRO A 16 -2.25 -20.66 -4.81
CA PRO A 16 -2.00 -19.55 -5.70
C PRO A 16 -2.71 -19.76 -7.03
N ILE A 17 -3.58 -18.82 -7.41
CA ILE A 17 -4.33 -18.82 -8.65
C ILE A 17 -3.72 -17.75 -9.57
N PRO A 18 -3.08 -18.12 -10.69
CA PRO A 18 -2.43 -17.16 -11.58
C PRO A 18 -3.47 -16.37 -12.38
N ILE A 19 -3.23 -15.07 -12.54
CA ILE A 19 -4.00 -14.18 -13.41
C ILE A 19 -3.21 -14.04 -14.72
N GLU A 20 -3.53 -14.90 -15.69
CA GLU A 20 -2.76 -15.04 -16.94
C GLU A 20 -3.39 -14.32 -18.14
N VAL A 21 -4.59 -13.76 -17.97
CA VAL A 21 -5.35 -13.06 -19.01
C VAL A 21 -5.53 -11.58 -18.64
N ASP A 22 -5.77 -10.74 -19.65
CA ASP A 22 -5.94 -9.29 -19.48
C ASP A 22 -7.23 -8.94 -18.71
N LEU A 23 -8.28 -9.73 -18.91
CA LEU A 23 -9.55 -9.62 -18.18
C LEU A 23 -9.87 -10.96 -17.52
N PHE A 24 -9.74 -11.02 -16.20
CA PHE A 24 -9.98 -12.22 -15.40
C PHE A 24 -11.24 -12.03 -14.56
N LEU A 25 -12.29 -12.75 -14.91
CA LEU A 25 -13.61 -12.66 -14.29
C LEU A 25 -13.75 -13.66 -13.13
N ILE A 26 -14.34 -13.16 -12.05
CA ILE A 26 -14.75 -13.92 -10.87
C ILE A 26 -16.27 -13.88 -10.80
N GLY A 27 -16.91 -15.04 -10.72
CA GLY A 27 -18.38 -15.13 -10.67
C GLY A 27 -18.88 -16.57 -10.75
N SER A 28 -20.19 -16.78 -10.87
CA SER A 28 -20.79 -18.11 -11.00
C SER A 28 -20.98 -18.58 -12.45
N ASP A 29 -20.91 -17.65 -13.41
CA ASP A 29 -21.08 -17.97 -14.83
C ASP A 29 -19.92 -18.78 -15.41
N LYS A 30 -20.24 -19.54 -16.47
CA LYS A 30 -19.27 -20.36 -17.20
C LYS A 30 -18.15 -19.54 -17.85
N VAL A 31 -18.42 -18.26 -18.16
CA VAL A 31 -17.45 -17.34 -18.77
C VAL A 31 -16.36 -16.88 -17.79
N CYS A 32 -16.60 -17.03 -16.49
CA CYS A 32 -15.66 -16.64 -15.44
C CYS A 32 -14.49 -17.61 -15.35
N GLN A 33 -13.28 -17.08 -15.18
CA GLN A 33 -12.06 -17.87 -14.99
C GLN A 33 -12.01 -18.48 -13.59
N LEU A 34 -12.39 -17.70 -12.56
CA LEU A 34 -12.59 -18.20 -11.20
C LEU A 34 -14.08 -18.35 -10.94
N ARG A 35 -14.54 -19.60 -10.86
CA ARG A 35 -15.95 -19.93 -10.67
C ARG A 35 -16.26 -20.37 -9.25
N SER A 36 -17.32 -19.80 -8.69
CA SER A 36 -17.87 -20.21 -7.40
C SER A 36 -19.39 -20.20 -7.46
N GLN A 37 -20.01 -21.26 -6.93
CA GLN A 37 -21.47 -21.39 -6.81
C GLN A 37 -21.97 -21.07 -5.40
N MET A 38 -21.11 -20.46 -4.57
CA MET A 38 -21.50 -20.07 -3.21
C MET A 38 -22.46 -18.89 -3.24
N GLU A 39 -23.36 -18.84 -2.25
CA GLU A 39 -24.26 -17.72 -2.04
C GLU A 39 -23.49 -16.41 -1.86
N GLY A 40 -24.03 -15.30 -2.38
CA GLY A 40 -23.36 -13.99 -2.43
C GLY A 40 -22.45 -13.77 -3.65
N ILE A 41 -22.20 -14.80 -4.47
CA ILE A 41 -21.43 -14.67 -5.73
C ILE A 41 -22.37 -14.46 -6.93
N GLY A 42 -22.27 -13.30 -7.58
CA GLY A 42 -23.00 -12.99 -8.81
C GLY A 42 -22.50 -13.74 -10.05
N PRO A 43 -23.29 -13.79 -11.15
CA PRO A 43 -22.93 -14.40 -12.43
C PRO A 43 -21.56 -13.95 -12.96
N GLN A 44 -21.36 -12.63 -13.03
CA GLN A 44 -20.08 -11.97 -13.30
C GLN A 44 -19.87 -10.96 -12.18
N HIS A 45 -19.39 -11.42 -11.03
CA HIS A 45 -19.37 -10.63 -9.80
C HIS A 45 -18.35 -9.49 -9.88
N CYS A 46 -17.11 -9.79 -10.24
CA CYS A 46 -16.08 -8.79 -10.42
C CYS A 46 -15.05 -9.19 -11.47
N ALA A 47 -14.26 -8.21 -11.91
CA ALA A 47 -13.22 -8.40 -12.89
C ALA A 47 -11.87 -7.89 -12.37
N LEU A 48 -10.82 -8.68 -12.59
CA LEU A 48 -9.44 -8.23 -12.48
C LEU A 48 -8.95 -7.84 -13.88
N VAL A 49 -8.54 -6.59 -14.02
CA VAL A 49 -8.03 -6.03 -15.28
C VAL A 49 -6.52 -5.89 -15.17
N ASN A 50 -5.80 -6.73 -15.90
CA ASN A 50 -4.35 -6.64 -16.01
C ASN A 50 -3.96 -5.70 -17.16
N ARG A 51 -3.23 -4.64 -16.83
CA ARG A 51 -2.65 -3.68 -17.79
C ARG A 51 -1.14 -3.67 -17.64
N GLY A 52 -0.51 -4.74 -18.10
CA GLY A 52 0.94 -4.92 -18.15
C GLY A 52 1.58 -5.11 -16.77
N LYS A 53 1.88 -4.01 -16.06
CA LYS A 53 2.55 -4.03 -14.73
C LYS A 53 1.59 -3.72 -13.57
N LYS A 54 0.34 -3.37 -13.85
CA LYS A 54 -0.68 -3.01 -12.85
C LYS A 54 -1.89 -3.91 -12.99
N VAL A 55 -2.54 -4.21 -11.87
CA VAL A 55 -3.82 -4.91 -11.82
C VAL A 55 -4.83 -4.01 -11.15
N PHE A 56 -6.02 -3.96 -11.72
CA PHE A 56 -7.17 -3.26 -11.16
C PHE A 56 -8.26 -4.30 -10.87
N ILE A 57 -9.09 -4.04 -9.87
CA ILE A 57 -10.33 -4.78 -9.63
C ILE A 57 -11.52 -3.87 -9.91
N ARG A 58 -12.58 -4.44 -10.47
CA ARG A 58 -13.83 -3.74 -10.74
C ARG A 58 -14.98 -4.59 -10.26
N ASP A 59 -15.77 -4.06 -9.35
CA ASP A 59 -17.06 -4.64 -8.98
C ASP A 59 -18.04 -4.44 -10.16
N LEU A 60 -18.74 -5.51 -10.55
CA LEU A 60 -19.70 -5.49 -11.65
C LEU A 60 -21.15 -5.44 -11.14
N GLY A 61 -21.38 -5.33 -9.83
CA GLY A 61 -22.69 -5.07 -9.23
C GLY A 61 -23.66 -6.25 -9.36
N SER A 62 -23.17 -7.47 -9.61
CA SER A 62 -24.04 -8.64 -9.81
C SER A 62 -24.13 -9.58 -8.60
N GLY A 63 -23.43 -9.28 -7.50
CA GLY A 63 -23.42 -10.05 -6.25
C GLY A 63 -23.35 -9.15 -5.02
N GLU A 64 -22.90 -9.69 -3.88
CA GLU A 64 -22.55 -8.87 -2.71
C GLU A 64 -21.42 -7.90 -3.05
N SER A 65 -21.30 -6.78 -2.33
CA SER A 65 -20.25 -5.81 -2.65
C SER A 65 -18.84 -6.38 -2.47
N VAL A 66 -17.95 -6.07 -3.42
CA VAL A 66 -16.53 -6.41 -3.32
C VAL A 66 -15.86 -5.52 -2.28
N VAL A 67 -15.03 -6.11 -1.42
CA VAL A 67 -14.29 -5.39 -0.38
C VAL A 67 -12.81 -5.55 -0.59
N VAL A 68 -12.04 -4.46 -0.54
CA VAL A 68 -10.57 -4.48 -0.59
C VAL A 68 -10.02 -3.81 0.67
N ASN A 69 -9.21 -4.53 1.45
CA ASN A 69 -8.64 -4.04 2.71
C ASN A 69 -9.67 -3.40 3.67
N ASP A 70 -10.84 -4.05 3.79
CA ASP A 70 -11.99 -3.63 4.60
C ASP A 70 -12.79 -2.42 4.05
N GLU A 71 -12.46 -1.93 2.86
CA GLU A 71 -13.23 -0.88 2.15
C GLU A 71 -14.11 -1.49 1.05
N ILE A 72 -15.41 -1.14 1.05
CA ILE A 72 -16.35 -1.54 0.00
C ILE A 72 -16.04 -0.76 -1.27
N LEU A 73 -15.89 -1.48 -2.39
CA LEU A 73 -15.63 -0.87 -3.68
C LEU A 73 -16.91 -0.22 -4.26
N PRO A 74 -16.78 0.95 -4.89
CA PRO A 74 -17.85 1.48 -5.73
C PRO A 74 -18.08 0.58 -6.95
N GLU A 75 -19.34 0.28 -7.24
CA GLU A 75 -19.73 -0.49 -8.41
C GLU A 75 -19.24 0.17 -9.70
N HIS A 76 -18.81 -0.65 -10.65
CA HIS A 76 -18.39 -0.26 -11.98
C HIS A 76 -17.18 0.71 -12.06
N VAL A 77 -16.49 0.95 -10.96
CA VAL A 77 -15.25 1.75 -10.91
C VAL A 77 -14.03 0.81 -10.84
N GLU A 78 -12.97 1.15 -11.57
CA GLU A 78 -11.69 0.44 -11.46
C GLU A 78 -10.91 0.89 -10.24
N TRP A 79 -10.58 -0.06 -9.37
CA TRP A 79 -9.79 0.15 -8.17
C TRP A 79 -8.40 -0.46 -8.34
N PRO A 80 -7.30 0.30 -8.17
CA PRO A 80 -5.95 -0.24 -8.30
C PRO A 80 -5.63 -1.20 -7.16
N LEU A 81 -5.05 -2.36 -7.49
CA LEU A 81 -4.58 -3.33 -6.50
C LEU A 81 -3.06 -3.23 -6.32
N HIS A 82 -2.62 -3.53 -5.10
CA HIS A 82 -1.23 -3.62 -4.70
C HIS A 82 -0.93 -4.99 -4.07
N ALA A 83 0.31 -5.46 -4.20
CA ALA A 83 0.73 -6.72 -3.61
C ALA A 83 0.53 -6.73 -2.09
N GLY A 84 -0.17 -7.73 -1.60
CA GLY A 84 -0.57 -7.90 -0.21
C GLY A 84 -1.98 -7.42 0.11
N ASP A 85 -2.70 -6.80 -0.82
CA ASP A 85 -4.07 -6.37 -0.57
C ASP A 85 -5.00 -7.57 -0.36
N HIS A 86 -5.88 -7.45 0.64
CA HIS A 86 -6.90 -8.45 0.95
C HIS A 86 -8.18 -8.14 0.17
N ILE A 87 -8.67 -9.10 -0.60
CA ILE A 87 -9.84 -8.96 -1.46
C ILE A 87 -10.90 -9.93 -0.97
N LYS A 88 -12.11 -9.43 -0.69
CA LYS A 88 -13.28 -10.23 -0.38
C LYS A 88 -14.32 -10.06 -1.49
N VAL A 89 -14.82 -11.19 -1.97
CA VAL A 89 -15.84 -11.28 -3.03
C VAL A 89 -16.91 -12.23 -2.48
N GLY A 90 -18.00 -11.69 -1.92
CA GLY A 90 -18.93 -12.46 -1.10
C GLY A 90 -18.21 -13.30 -0.02
N PRO A 91 -18.39 -14.63 0.03
CA PRO A 91 -17.72 -15.50 1.00
C PRO A 91 -16.26 -15.84 0.65
N LEU A 92 -15.77 -15.46 -0.53
CA LEU A 92 -14.39 -15.71 -0.94
C LEU A 92 -13.46 -14.64 -0.38
N GLU A 93 -12.30 -15.05 0.14
CA GLU A 93 -11.25 -14.14 0.63
C GLU A 93 -9.92 -14.51 -0.03
N PHE A 94 -9.20 -13.51 -0.55
CA PHE A 94 -7.94 -13.65 -1.26
C PHE A 94 -6.92 -12.61 -0.82
N ILE A 95 -5.64 -12.90 -1.06
CA ILE A 95 -4.55 -11.91 -1.03
C ILE A 95 -3.96 -11.83 -2.43
N ILE A 96 -3.91 -10.64 -3.02
CA ILE A 96 -3.26 -10.45 -4.32
C ILE A 96 -1.73 -10.34 -4.14
N GLN A 97 -0.95 -11.04 -4.94
CA GLN A 97 0.52 -11.00 -4.89
C GLN A 97 1.15 -10.92 -6.28
N PHE A 98 2.27 -10.21 -6.37
CA PHE A 98 2.94 -9.89 -7.64
C PHE A 98 4.34 -10.52 -7.65
N ARG A 99 4.75 -11.09 -8.79
CA ARG A 99 6.11 -11.63 -8.98
C ARG A 99 6.72 -11.30 -10.32
N GLU A 100 8.01 -11.01 -10.33
CA GLU A 100 8.76 -10.77 -11.57
C GLU A 100 9.31 -12.05 -12.20
N LYS A 101 9.70 -13.04 -11.39
CA LYS A 101 10.30 -14.30 -11.85
C LYS A 101 9.34 -15.48 -11.69
N PRO A 102 9.18 -16.35 -12.71
CA PRO A 102 8.44 -17.59 -12.58
C PRO A 102 9.12 -18.52 -11.56
N LEU A 103 8.34 -19.30 -10.82
CA LEU A 103 8.79 -20.33 -9.89
C LEU A 103 8.46 -21.71 -10.42
N SER A 104 9.16 -22.72 -9.92
CA SER A 104 8.67 -24.09 -9.99
C SER A 104 7.36 -24.22 -9.17
N GLN A 105 6.53 -25.22 -9.48
CA GLN A 105 5.23 -25.37 -8.84
C GLN A 105 5.34 -25.58 -7.32
N ARG A 106 6.33 -26.34 -6.85
CA ARG A 106 6.58 -26.57 -5.43
C ARG A 106 7.02 -25.30 -4.70
N ASP A 107 7.91 -24.51 -5.31
CA ASP A 107 8.35 -23.23 -4.76
C ASP A 107 7.19 -22.21 -4.70
N LEU A 108 6.23 -22.31 -5.62
CA LEU A 108 5.07 -21.42 -5.69
C LEU A 108 4.11 -21.67 -4.52
N GLU A 109 3.84 -22.94 -4.19
CA GLU A 109 3.00 -23.32 -3.06
C GLU A 109 3.65 -22.94 -1.72
N GLU A 110 4.94 -23.25 -1.55
CA GLU A 110 5.69 -22.85 -0.35
C GLU A 110 5.75 -21.33 -0.19
N TRP A 111 5.90 -20.59 -1.30
CA TRP A 111 5.86 -19.14 -1.29
C TRP A 111 4.47 -18.60 -0.92
N ALA A 112 3.41 -19.19 -1.46
CA ALA A 112 2.04 -18.74 -1.20
C ALA A 112 1.65 -18.91 0.28
N LEU A 113 2.06 -20.02 0.90
CA LEU A 113 1.89 -20.25 2.34
C LEU A 113 2.63 -19.19 3.18
N LYS A 114 3.89 -18.86 2.83
CA LYS A 114 4.63 -17.78 3.53
C LYS A 114 3.93 -16.43 3.42
N CYS A 115 3.38 -16.09 2.26
CA CYS A 115 2.62 -14.85 2.09
C CYS A 115 1.37 -14.79 2.97
N LEU A 116 0.69 -15.93 3.18
CA LEU A 116 -0.45 -16.02 4.10
C LEU A 116 -0.06 -15.90 5.57
N ASP A 117 1.03 -16.53 5.98
CA ASP A 117 1.54 -16.45 7.36
C ASP A 117 1.94 -15.02 7.71
N GLU A 118 2.61 -14.31 6.80
CA GLU A 118 2.97 -12.91 6.96
C GLU A 118 1.74 -12.00 7.07
N ALA A 119 0.70 -12.27 6.28
CA ALA A 119 -0.55 -11.51 6.33
C ALA A 119 -1.34 -11.79 7.61
N SER A 120 -1.42 -13.05 8.03
CA SER A 120 -2.07 -13.48 9.27
C SER A 120 -1.36 -12.95 10.50
N SER A 121 -0.02 -12.94 10.51
CA SER A 121 0.78 -12.34 11.59
C SER A 121 0.53 -10.84 11.71
N LYS A 122 0.41 -10.11 10.59
CA LYS A 122 0.05 -8.69 10.59
C LYS A 122 -1.38 -8.46 11.08
N LYS A 123 -2.34 -9.32 10.70
CA LYS A 123 -3.73 -9.28 11.16
C LYS A 123 -3.85 -9.56 12.65
N ASN A 124 -3.18 -10.61 13.15
CA ASN A 124 -3.17 -10.97 14.57
C ASN A 124 -2.49 -9.89 15.43
N MET A 125 -1.40 -9.28 14.95
CA MET A 125 -0.76 -8.16 15.63
C MET A 125 -1.72 -6.96 15.73
N ALA A 126 -2.47 -6.65 14.67
CA ALA A 126 -3.46 -5.58 14.68
C ALA A 126 -4.66 -5.88 15.62
N VAL A 127 -5.14 -7.13 15.65
CA VAL A 127 -6.23 -7.56 16.56
C VAL A 127 -5.81 -7.53 18.02
N ILE A 128 -4.57 -7.92 18.34
CA ILE A 128 -4.03 -7.84 19.71
C ILE A 128 -3.92 -6.37 20.15
N ASP A 129 -3.45 -5.49 19.26
CA ASP A 129 -3.38 -4.04 19.51
C ASP A 129 -4.79 -3.45 19.73
N GLU A 130 -5.79 -3.85 18.94
CA GLU A 130 -7.20 -3.46 19.11
C GLU A 130 -7.80 -3.94 20.44
N LEU A 131 -7.51 -5.19 20.86
CA LEU A 131 -7.98 -5.72 22.14
C LEU A 131 -7.32 -5.03 23.34
N GLN A 132 -6.04 -4.66 23.23
CA GLN A 132 -5.35 -3.84 24.24
C GLN A 132 -5.93 -2.42 24.33
N VAL A 133 -6.30 -1.82 23.20
CA VAL A 133 -6.99 -0.53 23.15
C VAL A 133 -8.40 -0.62 23.76
N ALA A 134 -9.15 -1.69 23.49
CA ALA A 134 -10.48 -1.92 24.04
C ALA A 134 -10.47 -2.18 25.56
N ALA A 135 -9.46 -2.87 26.07
CA ALA A 135 -9.26 -3.07 27.51
C ALA A 135 -8.97 -1.74 28.24
N ASN A 136 -8.27 -0.81 27.59
CA ASN A 136 -8.00 0.52 28.10
C ASN A 136 -9.16 1.52 27.92
N ALA A 137 -10.15 1.21 27.09
CA ALA A 137 -11.32 2.06 26.85
C ALA A 137 -12.42 1.93 27.93
N LYS A 138 -12.31 0.97 28.86
CA LYS A 138 -13.30 0.77 29.94
C LYS A 138 -13.41 1.91 30.95
N THR A 139 -12.59 2.96 30.86
CA THR A 139 -12.56 4.05 31.84
C THR A 139 -13.28 5.34 31.46
N HIS A 140 -13.71 5.60 30.22
CA HIS A 140 -14.52 6.80 29.94
C HIS A 140 -15.53 6.56 28.82
N ALA A 141 -16.71 6.09 29.22
CA ALA A 141 -17.91 6.07 28.38
C ALA A 141 -18.52 7.48 28.34
N LEU A 142 -17.97 8.35 27.51
CA LEU A 142 -18.73 9.44 26.90
C LEU A 142 -18.24 9.63 25.47
N ASP A 143 -19.21 9.46 24.56
CA ASP A 143 -19.20 9.85 23.17
C ASP A 143 -18.52 8.88 22.18
N ALA A 144 -19.22 7.76 21.91
CA ALA A 144 -18.84 6.73 20.94
C ALA A 144 -18.60 7.29 19.51
N ALA A 145 -19.26 8.38 19.14
CA ALA A 145 -19.05 9.04 17.85
C ALA A 145 -17.72 9.81 17.80
N SER A 146 -17.37 10.52 18.88
CA SER A 146 -16.06 11.17 19.04
C SER A 146 -14.94 10.14 19.16
N ALA A 147 -15.18 9.04 19.89
CA ALA A 147 -14.24 7.94 20.00
C ALA A 147 -14.03 7.24 18.65
N ALA A 148 -15.09 6.96 17.89
CA ALA A 148 -14.99 6.37 16.55
C ALA A 148 -14.29 7.31 15.56
N ALA A 149 -14.60 8.61 15.57
CA ALA A 149 -13.91 9.60 14.76
C ALA A 149 -12.42 9.73 15.16
N ALA A 150 -12.11 9.73 16.46
CA ALA A 150 -10.75 9.74 16.96
C ALA A 150 -9.99 8.43 16.66
N ILE A 151 -10.68 7.29 16.63
CA ILE A 151 -10.12 5.99 16.24
C ILE A 151 -9.86 5.97 14.74
N LEU A 152 -10.80 6.42 13.89
CA LEU A 152 -10.57 6.58 12.45
C LEU A 152 -9.46 7.60 12.16
N ASP A 153 -9.41 8.72 12.88
CA ASP A 153 -8.33 9.71 12.74
C ASP A 153 -7.00 9.14 13.20
N ARG A 154 -6.95 8.33 14.25
CA ARG A 154 -5.73 7.62 14.67
C ARG A 154 -5.33 6.53 13.67
N LEU A 155 -6.28 5.76 13.14
CA LEU A 155 -6.04 4.73 12.13
C LEU A 155 -5.58 5.35 10.81
N ASN A 156 -6.17 6.47 10.39
CA ASN A 156 -5.77 7.26 9.23
C ASN A 156 -4.47 8.04 9.47
N ALA A 157 -4.18 8.47 10.70
CA ALA A 157 -2.89 9.04 11.07
C ALA A 157 -1.78 7.98 11.05
N GLN A 158 -2.07 6.74 11.47
CA GLN A 158 -1.14 5.61 11.45
C GLN A 158 -0.95 5.00 10.05
N ARG A 159 -2.03 4.93 9.26
CA ARG A 159 -2.00 4.38 7.90
C ARG A 159 -1.58 5.44 6.88
N GLY A 160 -1.98 6.70 7.03
CA GLY A 160 -1.79 7.79 6.07
C GLY A 160 -2.83 7.79 4.94
N ILE A 161 -3.25 8.98 4.51
CA ILE A 161 -4.16 9.23 3.39
C ILE A 161 -3.40 8.98 2.08
N VAL A 162 -3.95 8.14 1.21
CA VAL A 162 -3.40 7.93 -0.14
C VAL A 162 -3.84 9.09 -1.02
N LYS A 163 -2.86 9.81 -1.58
CA LYS A 163 -3.06 10.90 -2.55
C LYS A 163 -2.23 10.59 -3.77
N GLY A 164 -2.87 9.95 -4.76
CA GLY A 164 -2.20 9.54 -5.98
C GLY A 164 -1.06 8.54 -5.71
N ARG A 165 0.17 8.90 -6.10
CA ARG A 165 1.38 8.07 -5.95
C ARG A 165 2.01 8.20 -4.55
N LEU A 166 1.46 9.06 -3.70
CA LEU A 166 1.92 9.27 -2.34
C LEU A 166 0.94 8.69 -1.32
N ARG A 167 1.49 8.29 -0.18
CA ARG A 167 0.73 7.99 1.02
C ARG A 167 1.24 8.87 2.14
N ILE A 168 0.41 9.81 2.58
CA ILE A 168 0.79 10.88 3.49
C ILE A 168 0.14 10.64 4.84
N ALA A 169 0.97 10.44 5.86
CA ALA A 169 0.57 10.25 7.24
C ALA A 169 1.11 11.40 8.10
N ARG A 170 0.45 11.67 9.23
CA ARG A 170 0.99 12.56 10.25
C ARG A 170 1.24 11.77 11.52
N GLU A 171 2.49 11.70 11.93
CA GLU A 171 2.95 10.92 13.08
C GLU A 171 3.63 11.88 14.05
N GLY A 172 2.87 12.30 15.07
CA GLY A 172 3.30 13.37 15.95
C GLY A 172 3.48 14.69 15.19
N ASN A 173 4.70 15.24 15.22
CA ASN A 173 5.06 16.47 14.50
C ASN A 173 5.68 16.22 13.12
N VAL A 174 5.79 14.97 12.69
CA VAL A 174 6.38 14.59 11.40
C VAL A 174 5.28 14.26 10.39
N THR A 175 5.37 14.86 9.20
CA THR A 175 4.59 14.48 8.03
C THR A 175 5.36 13.40 7.28
N THR A 176 4.93 12.15 7.43
CA THR A 176 5.54 11.00 6.75
C THR A 176 4.91 10.84 5.37
N VAL A 177 5.73 10.94 4.32
CA VAL A 177 5.31 10.73 2.93
C VAL A 177 5.95 9.45 2.41
N ARG A 178 5.15 8.40 2.26
CA ARG A 178 5.58 7.16 1.61
C ARG A 178 5.34 7.26 0.11
N ILE A 179 6.38 6.95 -0.64
CA ILE A 179 6.30 6.82 -2.09
C ILE A 179 5.78 5.41 -2.39
N ASN A 180 4.62 5.32 -3.05
CA ASN A 180 4.02 4.02 -3.35
C ASN A 180 4.73 3.32 -4.53
N ASP A 181 5.31 4.11 -5.43
CA ASP A 181 6.00 3.63 -6.62
C ASP A 181 7.26 2.81 -6.29
N VAL A 182 7.44 1.74 -7.04
CA VAL A 182 8.56 0.81 -6.89
C VAL A 182 9.78 1.27 -7.68
N TYR A 183 9.56 1.96 -8.81
CA TYR A 183 10.58 2.37 -9.76
C TYR A 183 10.44 3.86 -10.07
N LEU A 184 11.41 4.65 -9.62
CA LEU A 184 11.44 6.10 -9.83
C LEU A 184 12.38 6.42 -10.99
N VAL A 185 11.99 6.05 -12.21
CA VAL A 185 12.89 6.10 -13.38
C VAL A 185 12.33 6.95 -14.51
N GLU A 186 11.04 6.83 -14.80
CA GLU A 186 10.41 7.48 -15.95
C GLU A 186 10.05 8.95 -15.66
N GLU A 187 10.50 9.87 -16.52
CA GLU A 187 10.39 11.31 -16.28
C GLU A 187 8.95 11.79 -16.12
N ALA A 188 8.02 11.24 -16.90
CA ALA A 188 6.60 11.57 -16.79
C ALA A 188 6.00 11.16 -15.43
N GLU A 189 6.43 10.00 -14.88
CA GLU A 189 5.97 9.54 -13.56
C GLU A 189 6.60 10.38 -12.44
N LEU A 190 7.88 10.73 -12.58
CA LEU A 190 8.58 11.62 -11.66
C LEU A 190 7.93 13.01 -11.61
N ALA A 191 7.51 13.55 -12.76
CA ALA A 191 6.81 14.83 -12.82
C ALA A 191 5.49 14.81 -12.03
N LEU A 192 4.74 13.70 -12.08
CA LEU A 192 3.51 13.52 -11.29
C LEU A 192 3.81 13.45 -9.80
N ILE A 193 4.80 12.65 -9.38
CA ILE A 193 5.23 12.58 -7.98
C ILE A 193 5.68 13.95 -7.49
N ASN A 194 6.48 14.66 -8.29
CA ASN A 194 6.98 15.99 -7.95
C ASN A 194 5.83 16.96 -7.72
N LYS A 195 4.84 16.99 -8.63
CA LYS A 195 3.64 17.81 -8.48
C LYS A 195 2.89 17.47 -7.19
N GLU A 196 2.62 16.19 -6.95
CA GLU A 196 1.91 15.74 -5.74
C GLU A 196 2.66 16.10 -4.45
N LEU A 197 3.99 16.06 -4.44
CA LEU A 197 4.80 16.49 -3.29
C LEU A 197 4.63 17.99 -3.03
N HIS A 198 4.71 18.83 -4.06
CA HIS A 198 4.56 20.28 -3.92
C HIS A 198 3.14 20.67 -3.48
N ASP A 199 2.12 20.05 -4.07
CA ASP A 199 0.71 20.31 -3.75
C ASP A 199 0.37 19.97 -2.29
N ASN A 200 1.08 19.01 -1.68
CA ASN A 200 0.79 18.53 -0.32
C ASN A 200 1.75 19.04 0.76
N LEU A 201 2.87 19.65 0.39
CA LEU A 201 3.92 20.07 1.33
C LEU A 201 4.17 21.59 1.34
N ALA A 202 3.26 22.38 0.79
CA ALA A 202 3.35 23.84 0.74
C ALA A 202 3.11 24.55 2.09
N HIS A 203 2.81 23.82 3.17
CA HIS A 203 2.59 24.41 4.48
C HIS A 203 3.91 24.75 5.18
N PRO A 204 3.96 25.82 6.01
CA PRO A 204 5.16 26.20 6.73
C PRO A 204 5.48 25.26 7.90
N ASN A 205 6.76 25.23 8.29
CA ASN A 205 7.29 24.52 9.46
C ASN A 205 7.00 23.01 9.51
N LEU A 206 7.03 22.36 8.34
CA LEU A 206 6.84 20.91 8.24
C LEU A 206 8.16 20.18 8.52
N ARG A 207 8.07 19.11 9.32
CA ARG A 207 9.11 18.07 9.37
C ARG A 207 8.70 16.95 8.44
N VAL A 208 9.27 16.89 7.24
CA VAL A 208 8.87 15.92 6.21
C VAL A 208 9.80 14.71 6.22
N LEU A 209 9.24 13.52 6.43
CA LEU A 209 9.98 12.26 6.34
C LEU A 209 9.57 11.51 5.08
N LEU A 210 10.47 11.40 4.11
CA LEU A 210 10.25 10.55 2.94
C LEU A 210 10.56 9.10 3.26
N ASP A 211 9.58 8.24 3.03
CA ASP A 211 9.66 6.81 3.29
C ASP A 211 9.80 6.02 1.99
N PHE A 212 11.00 5.46 1.77
CA PHE A 212 11.37 4.73 0.56
C PHE A 212 11.07 3.22 0.64
N LYS A 213 10.24 2.78 1.60
CA LYS A 213 9.92 1.35 1.82
C LYS A 213 9.62 0.56 0.53
N ASN A 214 8.91 1.15 -0.42
CA ASN A 214 8.52 0.47 -1.67
C ASN A 214 9.53 0.68 -2.81
N VAL A 215 10.39 1.69 -2.73
CA VAL A 215 11.29 2.12 -3.80
C VAL A 215 12.46 1.13 -3.92
N ARG A 216 12.49 0.40 -5.03
CA ARG A 216 13.55 -0.58 -5.33
C ARG A 216 14.62 -0.03 -6.25
N ARG A 217 14.27 0.88 -7.15
CA ARG A 217 15.19 1.61 -8.03
C ARG A 217 14.76 3.06 -8.19
N MET A 218 15.74 3.93 -8.41
CA MET A 218 15.54 5.33 -8.77
C MET A 218 16.60 5.76 -9.78
N SER A 219 16.29 6.73 -10.62
CA SER A 219 17.25 7.39 -11.52
C SER A 219 18.00 8.52 -10.79
N SER A 220 19.09 9.00 -11.39
CA SER A 220 19.76 10.22 -10.92
C SER A 220 18.82 11.43 -10.94
N THR A 221 17.95 11.53 -11.94
CA THR A 221 16.91 12.57 -12.01
C THR A 221 15.97 12.52 -10.81
N ALA A 222 15.54 11.33 -10.39
CA ALA A 222 14.71 11.18 -9.19
C ALA A 222 15.47 11.59 -7.91
N ALA A 223 16.76 11.25 -7.80
CA ALA A 223 17.60 11.69 -6.69
C ALA A 223 17.67 13.22 -6.60
N LEU A 224 17.91 13.87 -7.75
CA LEU A 224 17.96 15.32 -7.87
C LEU A 224 16.62 15.97 -7.55
N MET A 225 15.50 15.37 -7.98
CA MET A 225 14.14 15.84 -7.64
C MET A 225 13.93 15.91 -6.12
N PHE A 226 14.37 14.92 -5.34
CA PHE A 226 14.28 14.98 -3.88
C PHE A 226 15.23 16.02 -3.26
N ALA A 227 16.40 16.24 -3.87
CA ALA A 227 17.31 17.31 -3.49
C ALA A 227 16.71 18.70 -3.76
N ASP A 228 16.02 18.86 -4.88
CA ASP A 228 15.28 20.07 -5.27
C ASP A 228 14.13 20.32 -4.29
N LEU A 229 13.36 19.29 -3.94
CA LEU A 229 12.29 19.37 -2.93
C LEU A 229 12.83 19.86 -1.58
N SER A 230 13.96 19.31 -1.10
CA SER A 230 14.61 19.79 0.12
C SER A 230 14.97 21.28 0.05
N ARG A 231 15.44 21.76 -1.12
CA ARG A 231 15.72 23.17 -1.34
C ARG A 231 14.46 24.02 -1.35
N TRP A 232 13.38 23.54 -1.96
CA TRP A 232 12.10 24.22 -2.01
C TRP A 232 11.39 24.31 -0.64
N LEU A 233 11.56 23.32 0.24
CA LEU A 233 10.99 23.32 1.59
C LEU A 233 11.64 24.33 2.55
N ARG A 234 12.93 24.63 2.36
CA ARG A 234 13.73 25.46 3.28
C ARG A 234 13.15 26.88 3.53
N PRO A 235 12.73 27.65 2.50
CA PRO A 235 12.13 28.97 2.71
C PRO A 235 10.86 28.96 3.57
N TYR A 236 10.17 27.83 3.66
CA TYR A 236 8.97 27.65 4.49
C TYR A 236 9.29 27.27 5.94
N GLY A 237 10.58 27.21 6.32
CA GLY A 237 11.01 26.72 7.64
C GLY A 237 10.86 25.20 7.79
N SER A 238 10.65 24.47 6.68
CA SER A 238 10.42 23.04 6.68
C SER A 238 11.73 22.26 6.49
N SER A 239 11.85 21.12 7.18
CA SER A 239 12.99 20.20 7.07
C SER A 239 12.59 18.90 6.35
N LEU A 240 13.57 18.21 5.78
CA LEU A 240 13.38 16.96 5.05
C LEU A 240 14.39 15.90 5.52
N ALA A 241 13.89 14.71 5.83
CA ALA A 241 14.70 13.51 6.06
C ALA A 241 14.18 12.35 5.21
N VAL A 242 15.01 11.32 5.08
CA VAL A 242 14.72 10.10 4.32
C VAL A 242 14.90 8.87 5.21
N CYS A 243 14.03 7.86 5.09
CA CYS A 243 14.22 6.57 5.76
C CYS A 243 13.99 5.37 4.84
N ARG A 244 14.50 4.20 5.26
CA ARG A 244 14.35 2.90 4.58
C ARG A 244 14.81 2.91 3.12
N LEU A 245 15.87 3.67 2.87
CA LEU A 245 16.54 3.70 1.58
C LEU A 245 17.41 2.44 1.44
N ARG A 246 17.30 1.74 0.30
CA ARG A 246 18.12 0.55 0.04
C ARG A 246 19.61 0.96 -0.09
N PRO A 247 20.57 0.11 0.31
CA PRO A 247 22.00 0.47 0.33
C PRO A 247 22.53 0.98 -1.02
N GLU A 248 22.09 0.38 -2.13
CA GLU A 248 22.52 0.74 -3.48
C GLU A 248 22.03 2.16 -3.87
N LEU A 249 20.85 2.55 -3.37
CA LEU A 249 20.29 3.88 -3.61
C LEU A 249 20.94 4.93 -2.70
N LYS A 250 21.31 4.53 -1.47
CA LYS A 250 22.08 5.37 -0.56
C LYS A 250 23.43 5.75 -1.18
N GLN A 251 24.17 4.77 -1.71
CA GLN A 251 25.45 5.02 -2.37
C GLN A 251 25.33 5.97 -3.57
N MET A 252 24.26 5.84 -4.36
CA MET A 252 23.96 6.77 -5.45
C MET A 252 23.72 8.20 -4.93
N MET A 253 22.89 8.35 -3.89
CA MET A 253 22.59 9.65 -3.27
C MET A 253 23.85 10.32 -2.70
N GLU A 254 24.76 9.55 -2.11
CA GLU A 254 26.06 10.03 -1.63
C GLU A 254 26.94 10.50 -2.80
N THR A 255 27.00 9.73 -3.89
CA THR A 255 27.79 10.09 -5.09
C THR A 255 27.28 11.37 -5.75
N LEU A 256 25.96 11.57 -5.76
CA LEU A 256 25.31 12.78 -6.26
C LEU A 256 25.33 13.94 -5.24
N HIS A 257 25.97 13.77 -4.08
CA HIS A 257 26.05 14.75 -2.98
C HIS A 257 24.66 15.22 -2.50
N VAL A 258 23.64 14.36 -2.62
CA VAL A 258 22.29 14.62 -2.10
C VAL A 258 22.22 14.33 -0.60
N GLY A 259 22.97 13.33 -0.13
CA GLY A 259 23.03 12.91 1.28
C GLY A 259 23.60 13.98 2.23
N ASP A 260 24.43 14.90 1.73
CA ASP A 260 25.08 15.93 2.55
C ASP A 260 24.10 16.95 3.15
N ARG A 261 22.88 17.03 2.60
CA ARG A 261 21.87 18.01 3.00
C ARG A 261 20.57 17.40 3.51
N ILE A 262 20.42 16.08 3.41
CA ILE A 262 19.21 15.34 3.77
C ILE A 262 19.61 14.18 4.68
N PRO A 263 19.28 14.21 5.97
CA PRO A 263 19.54 13.10 6.87
C PRO A 263 18.89 11.80 6.37
N ILE A 264 19.66 10.71 6.34
CA ILE A 264 19.21 9.39 5.89
C ILE A 264 19.24 8.42 7.07
N PHE A 265 18.09 7.83 7.38
CA PHE A 265 17.89 6.86 8.45
C PHE A 265 17.66 5.45 7.90
N GLY A 266 18.18 4.43 8.60
CA GLY A 266 18.01 3.02 8.21
C GLY A 266 16.55 2.55 8.34
N ASP A 267 15.88 3.01 9.40
CA ASP A 267 14.50 2.67 9.70
C ASP A 267 13.66 3.92 10.01
N LYS A 268 12.34 3.74 10.00
CA LYS A 268 11.38 4.82 10.22
C LYS A 268 11.31 5.27 11.69
N PRO A 269 11.22 4.37 12.70
CA PRO A 269 11.23 4.77 14.11
C PRO A 269 12.40 5.69 14.49
N SER A 270 13.63 5.33 14.08
CA SER A 270 14.83 6.15 14.33
C SER A 270 14.71 7.55 13.72
N ALA A 271 14.15 7.65 12.51
CA ALA A 271 13.92 8.94 11.86
C ALA A 271 12.89 9.81 12.57
N LEU A 272 11.82 9.21 13.10
CA LEU A 272 10.77 9.93 13.82
C LEU A 272 11.26 10.48 15.16
N MET A 273 12.15 9.76 15.83
CA MET A 273 12.72 10.17 17.12
C MET A 273 13.84 11.20 16.99
N ALA A 274 14.55 11.23 15.85
CA ALA A 274 15.68 12.12 15.65
C ALA A 274 15.25 13.59 15.52
N ALA A 275 16.14 14.50 15.95
CA ALA A 275 15.99 15.94 15.75
C ALA A 275 16.71 16.35 14.45
N TRP A 276 15.92 16.70 13.45
CA TRP A 276 16.32 17.19 12.12
C TRP A 276 15.22 18.12 11.59
#